data_AF-A0A815EH74-F1
#
_entry.id   AF-A0A815EH74-F1
#
_cell.length_a   1.000
_cell.length_b   1.000
_cell.length_c   1.000
_cell.angle_alpha   90.00
_cell.angle_beta   90.00
_cell.angle_gamma   90.00
#
_symmetry.space_group_name_H-M   'P 1'
#
loop_
_entity.id
_entity.type
_entity.pdbx_description
1 polymer ?
#
loop_
_entity_poly.entity_id
_entity_poly.type
_entity_poly.pdbx_seq_one_letter_code
_entity_poly.pdbx_strand_id
1 'polypeptide(L)'
;MYSHFNSEYLTDVHIDSHLEQNVQSLKNNDIITPINPTNLGHQLLEKIGWIPGNGLGLNQDGIKTPIEVNIRNHRQGLGYEKQIDRYQ
;
A
#
# COMPACT_ATOMS: atom_id res chain seq x y z
N MET A 1 -14.15 -16.30 -44.15
CA MET A 1 -15.25 -16.23 -43.17
C MET A 1 -14.66 -16.56 -41.81
N TYR A 2 -13.91 -15.63 -41.22
CA TYR A 2 -13.33 -15.81 -39.89
C TYR A 2 -14.40 -15.44 -38.85
N SER A 3 -14.74 -16.41 -38.02
CA SER A 3 -15.59 -16.23 -36.85
C SER A 3 -14.93 -15.24 -35.91
N HIS A 4 -15.65 -14.17 -35.57
CA HIS A 4 -15.24 -13.21 -34.55
C HIS A 4 -15.22 -13.92 -33.20
N PHE A 5 -14.03 -14.23 -32.70
CA PHE A 5 -13.86 -14.66 -31.31
C PHE A 5 -14.03 -13.41 -30.43
N ASN A 6 -15.14 -13.34 -29.70
CA ASN A 6 -15.40 -12.26 -28.76
C ASN A 6 -14.40 -12.36 -27.60
N SER A 7 -13.54 -11.36 -27.45
CA SER A 7 -12.54 -11.27 -26.38
C SER A 7 -13.11 -10.96 -25.00
N GLU A 8 -14.44 -10.85 -24.86
CA GLU A 8 -15.11 -10.49 -23.61
C GLU A 8 -15.30 -11.67 -22.63
N TYR A 9 -14.86 -12.88 -22.97
CA TYR A 9 -15.11 -14.09 -22.16
C TYR A 9 -13.88 -14.66 -21.42
N LEU A 10 -12.77 -13.93 -21.32
CA LEU A 10 -11.61 -14.36 -20.54
C LEU A 10 -11.24 -13.30 -19.49
N THR A 11 -12.12 -13.10 -18.52
CA THR A 11 -11.72 -12.56 -17.22
C THR A 11 -11.50 -13.74 -16.28
N ASP A 12 -10.22 -13.95 -15.94
CA ASP A 12 -9.77 -14.95 -15.00
C ASP A 12 -10.54 -14.81 -13.67
N VAL A 13 -11.15 -15.93 -13.25
CA VAL A 13 -11.54 -16.33 -11.89
C VAL A 13 -11.85 -15.20 -10.89
N HIS A 14 -13.15 -15.09 -10.57
CA HIS A 14 -13.78 -14.24 -9.55
C HIS A 14 -13.36 -14.59 -8.09
N ILE A 15 -12.08 -14.37 -7.73
CA ILE A 15 -11.56 -14.50 -6.34
C ILE A 15 -10.82 -13.22 -5.89
N ASP A 16 -10.40 -12.36 -6.82
CA ASP A 16 -9.44 -11.26 -6.53
C ASP A 16 -10.04 -9.98 -5.93
N SER A 17 -11.37 -9.84 -5.87
CA SER A 17 -12.01 -8.58 -5.46
C SER A 17 -11.69 -8.15 -4.02
N HIS A 18 -11.55 -9.11 -3.10
CA HIS A 18 -11.25 -8.81 -1.69
C HIS A 18 -9.77 -8.50 -1.44
N LEU A 19 -8.85 -9.03 -2.25
CA LEU A 19 -7.42 -8.72 -2.16
C LEU A 19 -7.13 -7.32 -2.73
N GLU A 20 -7.78 -6.94 -3.83
CA GLU A 20 -7.60 -5.63 -4.45
C GLU A 20 -8.06 -4.48 -3.54
N GLN A 21 -9.09 -4.67 -2.71
CA GLN A 21 -9.53 -3.66 -1.74
C GLN A 21 -8.45 -3.38 -0.67
N ASN A 22 -7.81 -4.42 -0.16
CA ASN A 22 -6.73 -4.31 0.82
C ASN A 22 -5.43 -3.77 0.19
N VAL A 23 -5.19 -4.03 -1.09
CA VAL A 23 -4.08 -3.47 -1.86
C VAL A 23 -4.32 -1.98 -2.17
N GLN A 24 -5.56 -1.58 -2.42
CA GLN A 24 -5.90 -0.20 -2.74
C GLN A 24 -5.71 0.73 -1.54
N SER A 25 -6.05 0.30 -0.33
CA SER A 25 -5.77 1.09 0.89
C SER A 25 -4.27 1.28 1.12
N LEU A 26 -3.43 0.33 0.68
CA LEU A 26 -1.98 0.44 0.71
C LEU A 26 -1.41 1.42 -0.35
N LYS A 27 -2.16 1.67 -1.42
CA LYS A 27 -1.77 2.61 -2.50
C LYS A 27 -2.21 4.04 -2.20
N ASN A 28 -3.14 4.24 -1.28
CA ASN A 28 -3.63 5.56 -0.89
C ASN A 28 -2.65 6.21 0.10
N ASN A 29 -2.43 7.53 -0.01
CA ASN A 29 -1.52 8.31 0.85
C ASN A 29 -1.94 8.37 2.34
N ASP A 30 -3.01 7.69 2.72
CA ASP A 30 -3.56 7.66 4.07
C ASP A 30 -2.56 7.09 5.09
N ILE A 31 -1.65 6.20 4.66
CA ILE A 31 -0.65 5.54 5.50
C ILE A 31 0.51 6.49 5.86
N ILE A 32 0.78 7.47 5.01
CA ILE A 32 1.89 8.42 5.17
C ILE A 32 1.45 9.59 6.08
N THR A 33 0.15 9.79 6.23
CA THR A 33 -0.43 10.85 7.04
C THR A 33 -0.39 10.46 8.52
N PRO A 34 0.15 11.32 9.42
CA PRO A 34 0.16 11.03 10.85
C PRO A 34 -1.24 10.77 11.40
N ILE A 35 -1.36 9.80 12.32
CA ILE A 35 -2.62 9.49 12.99
C ILE A 35 -3.15 10.70 13.78
N ASN A 36 -4.45 10.95 13.65
CA ASN A 36 -5.11 12.09 14.31
C ASN A 36 -4.98 12.02 15.84
N PRO A 37 -4.73 13.13 16.56
CA PRO A 37 -4.70 13.17 18.02
C PRO A 37 -5.99 12.70 18.73
N THR A 38 -7.13 12.71 18.06
CA THR A 38 -8.39 12.16 18.60
C THR A 38 -8.42 10.63 18.59
N ASN A 39 -7.48 9.98 17.90
CA ASN A 39 -7.35 8.53 17.87
C ASN A 39 -6.92 7.99 19.24
N LEU A 40 -7.58 6.92 19.71
CA LEU A 40 -7.30 6.32 21.01
C LEU A 40 -5.85 5.81 21.14
N GLY A 41 -5.29 5.24 20.07
CA GLY A 41 -3.90 4.77 20.04
C GLY A 41 -2.89 5.91 20.14
N HIS A 42 -3.16 7.04 19.47
CA HIS A 42 -2.35 8.25 19.61
C HIS A 42 -2.29 8.71 21.07
N GLN A 43 -3.45 8.86 21.70
CA GLN A 43 -3.56 9.29 23.09
C GLN A 43 -2.91 8.31 24.07
N LEU A 44 -3.01 7.01 23.79
CA LEU A 44 -2.36 5.98 24.60
C LEU A 44 -0.84 6.08 24.52
N LEU A 45 -0.29 6.25 23.31
CA LEU A 45 1.15 6.40 23.09
C LEU A 45 1.69 7.61 23.85
N GLU A 46 1.02 8.77 23.76
CA GLU A 46 1.40 9.95 24.53
C GLU A 46 1.38 9.69 26.05
N LYS A 47 0.34 9.01 26.55
CA LYS A 47 0.21 8.66 27.97
C LYS A 47 1.33 7.78 28.50
N ILE A 48 1.90 6.91 27.65
CA ILE A 48 3.04 6.05 28.03
C ILE A 48 4.40 6.72 27.76
N GLY A 49 4.42 8.00 27.37
CA GLY A 49 5.62 8.80 27.23
C GLY A 49 6.20 8.89 25.82
N TRP A 50 5.47 8.43 24.79
CA TRP A 50 5.84 8.73 23.41
C TRP A 50 5.54 10.20 23.07
N ILE A 51 6.37 10.80 22.22
CA ILE A 51 6.23 12.18 21.76
C ILE A 51 5.85 12.17 20.27
N PRO A 52 4.75 12.82 19.86
CA PRO A 52 4.34 12.86 18.46
C PRO A 52 5.45 13.35 17.52
N GLY A 53 5.67 12.62 16.44
CA GLY A 53 6.73 12.92 15.46
C GLY A 53 8.11 12.33 15.79
N ASN A 54 8.31 11.79 16.99
CA ASN A 54 9.53 11.08 17.37
C ASN A 54 9.44 9.58 17.11
N GLY A 55 10.61 8.95 16.97
CA GLY A 55 10.71 7.51 16.87
C GLY A 55 10.38 6.83 18.21
N LEU A 56 10.06 5.55 18.16
CA LEU A 56 9.92 4.72 19.36
C LEU A 56 11.30 4.28 19.86
N GLY A 57 11.34 3.76 21.09
CA GLY A 57 12.56 3.26 21.74
C GLY A 57 13.17 4.27 22.71
N LEU A 58 14.17 3.81 23.48
CA LEU A 58 14.80 4.59 24.56
C LEU A 58 15.38 5.93 24.07
N ASN A 59 16.00 5.91 22.88
CA ASN A 59 16.64 7.08 22.28
C ASN A 59 15.74 7.80 21.28
N GLN A 60 14.48 7.39 21.12
CA GLN A 60 13.52 7.97 20.17
C GLN A 60 13.98 7.94 18.69
N ASP A 61 14.84 6.97 18.36
CA ASP A 61 15.51 6.79 17.07
C ASP A 61 14.91 5.66 16.23
N GLY A 62 13.84 5.01 16.72
CA GLY A 62 13.06 4.07 15.92
C GLY A 62 12.47 4.71 14.66
N ILE A 63 12.08 3.87 13.71
CA ILE A 63 11.48 4.28 12.44
C ILE A 63 10.24 5.16 12.70
N LYS A 64 10.21 6.36 12.10
CA LYS A 64 9.17 7.38 12.31
C LYS A 64 7.99 7.28 11.34
N THR A 65 8.25 6.74 10.16
CA THR A 65 7.26 6.61 9.08
C THR A 65 7.04 5.13 8.77
N PRO A 66 5.83 4.71 8.40
CA PRO A 66 5.60 3.32 8.00
C PRO A 66 6.54 2.89 6.89
N ILE A 67 6.94 1.62 6.89
CA ILE A 67 7.75 1.03 5.82
C ILE A 67 6.87 0.88 4.59
N GLU A 68 7.31 1.47 3.48
CA GLU A 68 6.63 1.33 2.20
C GLU A 68 6.81 -0.08 1.64
N VAL A 69 5.73 -0.65 1.14
CA VAL A 69 5.73 -1.98 0.53
C VAL A 69 5.43 -1.84 -0.95
N ASN A 70 6.32 -2.36 -1.79
CA ASN A 70 6.03 -2.49 -3.21
C ASN A 70 5.16 -3.72 -3.44
N ILE A 71 3.92 -3.50 -3.89
CA ILE A 71 2.99 -4.57 -4.20
C ILE A 71 3.21 -5.00 -5.65
N ARG A 72 3.70 -6.23 -5.83
CA ARG A 72 3.87 -6.85 -7.14
C ARG A 72 2.50 -7.09 -7.79
N ASN A 73 2.34 -6.68 -9.05
CA ASN A 73 1.12 -7.00 -9.79
C ASN A 73 1.20 -8.44 -10.31
N HIS A 74 0.27 -9.29 -9.87
CA HIS A 74 0.02 -10.63 -10.41
C HIS A 74 1.30 -11.42 -10.77
N ARG A 75 1.35 -12.02 -11.97
CA ARG A 75 2.35 -13.00 -12.41
C ARG A 75 3.69 -12.37 -12.84
N GLN A 76 4.01 -11.15 -12.42
CA GLN A 76 5.26 -10.47 -12.76
C GLN A 76 6.47 -11.18 -12.14
N GLY A 77 7.60 -11.28 -12.84
CA GLY A 77 8.84 -11.79 -12.25
C GLY A 77 9.37 -10.86 -11.14
N LEU A 78 10.15 -11.41 -10.20
CA LEU A 78 10.96 -10.58 -9.30
C LEU A 78 11.96 -9.76 -10.12
N GLY A 79 12.13 -8.48 -9.79
CA GLY A 79 12.98 -7.57 -10.56
C GLY A 79 12.36 -7.00 -11.83
N TYR A 80 11.09 -7.31 -12.13
CA TYR A 80 10.35 -6.62 -13.18
C TYR A 80 10.06 -5.19 -12.74
N GLU A 81 10.57 -4.21 -13.49
CA GLU A 81 10.27 -2.79 -13.31
C GLU A 81 9.57 -2.28 -14.58
N LYS A 82 8.44 -1.57 -14.39
CA LYS A 82 7.70 -0.99 -15.51
C LYS A 82 8.55 0.13 -16.11
N GLN A 83 9.04 -0.05 -17.33
CA GLN A 83 9.68 1.03 -18.07
C GLN A 83 8.65 2.14 -18.30
N ILE A 84 8.99 3.34 -17.85
CA ILE A 84 8.22 4.55 -18.16
C ILE A 84 8.75 5.04 -19.50
N ASP A 85 8.03 4.74 -20.58
CA ASP A 85 8.34 5.27 -21.90
C ASP A 85 8.16 6.79 -21.89
N ARG A 86 9.27 7.51 -21.71
CA ARG A 86 9.31 8.97 -21.80
C ARG A 86 9.35 9.36 -23.27
N TYR A 87 8.20 9.55 -23.89
CA TYR A 87 8.11 10.32 -25.13
C TYR A 87 8.22 11.81 -24.77
N GLN A 88 9.30 12.45 -25.26
CA GLN A 88 9.42 13.91 -25.39
C GLN A 88 8.83 14.36 -26.72
#